data_AF-A0A327J4Y9-F1
#
_entry.id   AF-A0A327J4Y9-F1
#
_cell.length_a   1.000
_cell.length_b   1.000
_cell.length_c   1.000
_cell.angle_alpha   90.00
_cell.angle_beta   90.00
_cell.angle_gamma   90.00
#
_symmetry.space_group_name_H-M   'P 1'
#
loop_
_entity.id
_entity.type
_entity.pdbx_description
1 polymer ?
#
loop_
_entity_poly.entity_id
_entity_poly.type
_entity_poly.pdbx_seq_one_letter_code
_entity_poly.pdbx_strand_id
1 'polypeptide(L)'
;MKKLVLSLFILSIMLLPQQVKAVENITSLDDVEQPINTISETTETQPIHAKVSFDWLDISQAQRDTNIDYYKKLLFDENSSNIYFSKEQFQTQFAKYFKDKDFKHHYFLTNNRVTEDEDAKYCAFYFKKNTLVMYAIQYKNNPTNAFYYSAYGKLYYTDVMSKEYPNFPYTSMQYDKKGQLKSAIYFASKDLQYMYGPEKEFQGIWYKDKMYDKNGKQTITRSNW
;
A
#
# COMPACT_ATOMS: atom_id res chain seq x y z
N MET A 1 -23.09 54.16 15.71
CA MET A 1 -23.04 52.73 16.05
C MET A 1 -22.94 51.91 14.78
N LYS A 2 -22.02 50.93 14.78
CA LYS A 2 -21.68 49.91 13.76
C LYS A 2 -22.94 49.18 13.23
N LYS A 3 -23.04 48.54 12.05
CA LYS A 3 -22.34 48.36 10.75
C LYS A 3 -23.40 47.61 9.89
N LEU A 4 -23.88 48.14 8.76
CA LEU A 4 -23.44 47.91 7.37
C LEU A 4 -23.48 46.45 6.87
N VAL A 5 -24.40 46.24 5.93
CA VAL A 5 -24.49 45.17 4.93
C VAL A 5 -23.35 45.35 3.90
N LEU A 6 -22.51 44.33 3.72
CA LEU A 6 -21.59 44.05 2.60
C LEU A 6 -20.93 42.70 2.95
N SER A 7 -20.60 41.76 2.08
CA SER A 7 -20.13 41.85 0.71
C SER A 7 -20.13 40.42 0.12
N LEU A 8 -20.42 40.31 -1.17
CA LEU A 8 -19.86 39.24 -1.99
C LEU A 8 -18.36 39.14 -1.70
N PHE A 9 -17.88 37.93 -1.40
CA PHE A 9 -16.48 37.59 -1.60
C PHE A 9 -16.42 36.37 -2.52
N ILE A 10 -16.24 36.69 -3.79
CA ILE A 10 -15.59 35.82 -4.76
C ILE A 10 -14.23 35.47 -4.17
N LEU A 11 -14.05 34.22 -3.73
CA LEU A 11 -12.71 33.66 -3.59
C LEU A 11 -12.51 32.65 -4.70
N SER A 12 -12.08 33.20 -5.83
CA SER A 12 -11.38 32.45 -6.87
C SER A 12 -10.11 31.89 -6.23
N ILE A 13 -10.16 30.63 -5.78
CA ILE A 13 -8.96 29.82 -5.61
C ILE A 13 -8.99 28.79 -6.74
N MET A 14 -8.29 29.18 -7.80
CA MET A 14 -7.54 28.35 -8.73
C MET A 14 -8.00 26.89 -8.84
N LEU A 15 -8.60 26.61 -9.99
CA LEU A 15 -8.27 25.46 -10.81
C LEU A 15 -6.75 25.27 -10.85
N LEU A 16 -6.25 24.43 -9.95
CA LEU A 16 -4.98 23.72 -10.11
C LEU A 16 -5.34 22.25 -9.96
N PRO A 17 -4.95 21.37 -10.91
CA PRO A 17 -5.04 19.95 -10.69
C PRO A 17 -4.07 19.64 -9.55
N GLN A 18 -4.59 19.54 -8.32
CA GLN A 18 -3.84 18.88 -7.27
C GLN A 18 -3.74 17.43 -7.73
N GLN A 19 -2.60 17.12 -8.35
CA GLN A 19 -2.04 15.79 -8.32
C GLN A 19 -2.03 15.40 -6.85
N VAL A 20 -3.08 14.72 -6.41
CA VAL A 20 -3.08 14.00 -5.15
C VAL A 20 -1.95 13.01 -5.34
N LYS A 21 -0.79 13.36 -4.81
CA LYS A 21 0.30 12.41 -4.64
C LYS A 21 -0.28 11.32 -3.77
N ALA A 22 -0.69 10.23 -4.40
CA ALA A 22 -0.98 8.98 -3.75
C ALA A 22 0.18 8.73 -2.78
N VAL A 23 -0.15 8.33 -1.56
CA VAL A 23 0.81 8.10 -0.48
C VAL A 23 2.00 7.29 -1.02
N GLU A 24 3.08 7.98 -1.37
CA GLU A 24 4.33 7.42 -1.87
C GLU A 24 5.04 6.84 -0.65
N ASN A 25 4.65 5.62 -0.26
CA ASN A 25 5.45 4.63 0.48
C ASN A 25 4.55 3.43 0.76
N ILE A 26 4.34 2.58 -0.26
CA ILE A 26 4.04 1.17 0.00
C ILE A 26 5.39 0.54 0.34
N THR A 27 5.78 0.66 1.60
CA THR A 27 6.79 -0.21 2.22
C THR A 27 6.04 -1.45 2.69
N SER A 28 6.50 -2.63 2.29
CA SER A 28 6.12 -3.82 3.04
C SER A 28 6.60 -3.60 4.47
N LEU A 29 5.82 -4.00 5.48
CA LEU A 29 6.27 -3.94 6.87
C LEU A 29 7.55 -4.76 7.13
N ASP A 30 7.94 -5.58 6.15
CA ASP A 30 9.16 -6.40 6.16
C ASP A 30 10.41 -5.67 5.61
N ASP A 31 10.31 -4.42 5.13
CA ASP A 31 11.45 -3.62 4.63
C ASP A 31 12.27 -2.95 5.76
N VAL A 32 12.21 -3.48 6.99
CA VAL A 32 13.06 -3.05 8.11
C VAL A 32 14.23 -4.03 8.25
N GLU A 33 15.45 -3.58 7.92
CA GLU A 33 16.67 -4.38 8.02
C GLU A 33 16.84 -5.01 9.41
N GLN A 34 17.07 -6.33 9.46
CA GLN A 34 17.53 -7.04 10.64
C GLN A 34 18.98 -7.55 10.45
N PRO A 35 19.81 -7.56 11.52
CA PRO A 35 21.18 -8.05 11.46
C PRO A 35 21.22 -9.58 11.31
N ILE A 36 22.10 -10.01 10.40
CA ILE A 36 22.35 -11.42 10.05
C ILE A 36 22.92 -12.18 11.24
N ASN A 37 22.33 -13.33 11.57
CA ASN A 37 23.02 -14.42 12.26
C ASN A 37 22.69 -15.78 11.60
N THR A 38 23.69 -16.64 11.65
CA THR A 38 24.06 -17.69 10.70
C THR A 38 23.37 -19.06 10.91
N ILE A 39 22.89 -19.62 9.79
CA ILE A 39 22.78 -21.04 9.31
C ILE A 39 22.18 -22.13 10.22
N SER A 40 21.22 -22.88 9.65
CA SER A 40 21.16 -24.34 9.74
C SER A 40 20.61 -24.92 8.43
N GLU A 41 21.33 -25.91 7.88
CA GLU A 41 21.00 -26.65 6.67
C GLU A 41 19.93 -27.71 6.97
N THR A 42 18.82 -27.68 6.23
CA THR A 42 17.96 -28.85 6.03
C THR A 42 17.39 -28.82 4.62
N THR A 43 17.58 -29.92 3.92
CA THR A 43 17.19 -30.18 2.54
C THR A 43 15.68 -30.18 2.39
N GLU A 44 15.12 -29.11 1.82
CA GLU A 44 13.73 -29.09 1.36
C GLU A 44 13.67 -28.75 -0.13
N THR A 45 12.86 -29.53 -0.83
CA THR A 45 12.55 -29.49 -2.26
C THR A 45 12.40 -28.05 -2.78
N GLN A 46 13.32 -27.66 -3.66
CA GLN A 46 13.34 -26.35 -4.33
C GLN A 46 11.97 -26.07 -4.97
N PRO A 47 11.21 -25.05 -4.54
CA PRO A 47 10.11 -24.56 -5.32
C PRO A 47 10.68 -24.03 -6.64
N ILE A 48 9.96 -24.24 -7.75
CA ILE A 48 10.34 -23.74 -9.07
C ILE A 48 10.39 -22.21 -8.97
N HIS A 49 11.57 -21.67 -8.70
CA HIS A 49 11.85 -20.25 -8.82
C HIS A 49 11.81 -19.90 -10.30
N ALA A 50 10.62 -19.63 -10.82
CA ALA A 50 10.50 -18.92 -12.08
C ALA A 50 11.32 -17.64 -11.93
N LYS A 51 12.45 -17.57 -12.65
CA LYS A 51 13.33 -16.40 -12.62
C LYS A 51 12.57 -15.25 -13.26
N VAL A 52 11.88 -14.47 -12.44
CA VAL A 52 11.20 -13.25 -12.87
C VAL A 52 12.28 -12.30 -13.38
N SER A 53 12.40 -12.16 -14.70
CA SER A 53 13.30 -11.22 -15.34
C SER A 53 12.56 -9.93 -15.65
N PHE A 54 13.17 -8.79 -15.34
CA PHE A 54 12.65 -7.49 -15.74
C PHE A 54 13.06 -7.19 -17.18
N ASP A 55 12.11 -7.30 -18.10
CA ASP A 55 12.27 -7.08 -19.55
C ASP A 55 11.52 -5.83 -20.03
N TRP A 56 10.93 -5.05 -19.12
CA TRP A 56 10.01 -3.95 -19.43
C TRP A 56 10.57 -2.92 -20.40
N LEU A 57 11.89 -2.70 -20.37
CA LEU A 57 12.58 -1.75 -21.23
C LEU A 57 12.87 -2.31 -22.62
N ASP A 58 12.96 -3.63 -22.74
CA ASP A 58 13.36 -4.34 -23.96
C ASP A 58 12.15 -4.79 -24.77
N ILE A 59 11.00 -4.98 -24.13
CA ILE A 59 9.75 -5.39 -24.80
C ILE A 59 9.09 -4.24 -25.58
N SER A 60 8.36 -4.62 -26.63
CA SER A 60 7.57 -3.69 -27.43
C SER A 60 6.41 -3.07 -26.65
N GLN A 61 5.86 -1.95 -27.15
CA GLN A 61 4.68 -1.34 -26.54
C GLN A 61 3.48 -2.29 -26.49
N ALA A 62 3.25 -3.09 -27.55
CA ALA A 62 2.16 -4.05 -27.58
C ALA A 62 2.29 -5.13 -26.48
N GLN A 63 3.52 -5.56 -26.18
CA GLN A 63 3.78 -6.50 -25.08
C GLN A 63 3.56 -5.84 -23.70
N ARG A 64 3.95 -4.57 -23.52
CA ARG A 64 3.63 -3.82 -22.30
C ARG A 64 2.12 -3.73 -22.08
N ASP A 65 1.38 -3.37 -23.13
CA ASP A 65 -0.08 -3.26 -23.08
C ASP A 65 -0.72 -4.62 -22.76
N THR A 66 -0.19 -5.72 -23.32
CA THR A 66 -0.63 -7.09 -23.02
C THR A 66 -0.39 -7.45 -21.55
N ASN A 67 0.79 -7.15 -21.01
CA ASN A 67 1.12 -7.40 -19.61
C ASN A 67 0.23 -6.56 -18.67
N ILE A 68 0.01 -5.28 -19.00
CA ILE A 68 -0.87 -4.39 -18.24
C ILE A 68 -2.29 -4.94 -18.20
N ASP A 69 -2.81 -5.41 -19.33
CA ASP A 69 -4.16 -5.98 -19.39
C ASP A 69 -4.26 -7.30 -18.63
N TYR A 70 -3.25 -8.17 -18.74
CA TYR A 70 -3.18 -9.43 -18.02
C TYR A 70 -3.30 -9.25 -16.49
N TYR A 71 -2.45 -8.41 -15.90
CA TYR A 71 -2.48 -8.19 -14.45
C TYR A 71 -3.72 -7.41 -14.01
N LYS A 72 -4.26 -6.52 -14.86
CA LYS A 72 -5.54 -5.86 -14.58
C LYS A 72 -6.67 -6.88 -14.44
N LYS A 73 -6.77 -7.82 -15.37
CA LYS A 73 -7.79 -8.89 -15.35
C LYS A 73 -7.65 -9.76 -14.11
N LEU A 74 -6.43 -10.19 -13.82
CA LEU A 74 -6.11 -11.04 -12.66
C LEU A 74 -6.54 -10.39 -11.32
N LEU A 75 -6.31 -9.09 -11.19
CA LEU A 75 -6.62 -8.30 -10.00
C LEU A 75 -8.12 -8.01 -9.86
N PHE A 76 -8.79 -7.60 -10.94
CA PHE A 76 -10.13 -6.99 -10.84
C PHE A 76 -11.25 -7.81 -11.45
N ASP A 77 -11.02 -8.44 -12.59
CA ASP A 77 -12.09 -9.09 -13.36
C ASP A 77 -12.24 -10.54 -12.92
N GLU A 78 -11.12 -11.25 -12.79
CA GLU A 78 -11.06 -12.60 -12.23
C GLU A 78 -11.08 -12.57 -10.69
N ASN A 79 -10.60 -11.48 -10.09
CA ASN A 79 -10.41 -11.37 -8.65
C ASN A 79 -9.74 -12.63 -8.07
N SER A 80 -8.67 -13.08 -8.71
CA SER A 80 -8.04 -14.39 -8.45
C SER A 80 -7.66 -14.60 -6.98
N SER A 81 -7.27 -13.54 -6.29
CA SER A 81 -6.91 -13.55 -4.86
C SER A 81 -8.11 -13.47 -3.91
N ASN A 82 -9.34 -13.22 -4.40
CA ASN A 82 -10.56 -13.03 -3.62
C ASN A 82 -10.49 -11.90 -2.57
N ILE A 83 -9.69 -10.87 -2.84
CA ILE A 83 -9.52 -9.71 -1.95
C ILE A 83 -10.02 -8.40 -2.56
N TYR A 84 -10.56 -8.43 -3.79
CA TYR A 84 -11.26 -7.29 -4.36
C TYR A 84 -12.69 -7.21 -3.83
N PHE A 85 -12.89 -6.37 -2.81
CA PHE A 85 -14.17 -6.20 -2.14
C PHE A 85 -15.02 -5.08 -2.74
N SER A 86 -16.33 -5.30 -2.74
CA SER A 86 -17.30 -4.21 -2.80
C SER A 86 -17.26 -3.39 -1.51
N LYS A 87 -17.79 -2.17 -1.58
CA LYS A 87 -17.92 -1.29 -0.41
C LYS A 87 -18.62 -1.96 0.77
N GLU A 88 -19.71 -2.69 0.50
CA GLU A 88 -20.50 -3.35 1.55
C GLU A 88 -19.75 -4.52 2.18
N GLN A 89 -19.10 -5.35 1.36
CA GLN A 89 -18.25 -6.45 1.82
C GLN A 89 -17.14 -5.92 2.74
N PHE A 90 -16.43 -4.87 2.30
CA PHE A 90 -15.39 -4.24 3.09
C PHE A 90 -15.93 -3.70 4.43
N GLN A 91 -17.04 -2.95 4.39
CA GLN A 91 -17.63 -2.38 5.60
C GLN A 91 -18.04 -3.44 6.61
N THR A 92 -18.57 -4.57 6.14
CA THR A 92 -18.98 -5.68 6.99
C THR A 92 -17.77 -6.41 7.57
N GLN A 93 -16.80 -6.77 6.73
CA GLN A 93 -15.62 -7.55 7.12
C GLN A 93 -14.72 -6.80 8.11
N PHE A 94 -14.54 -5.49 7.92
CA PHE A 94 -13.60 -4.69 8.70
C PHE A 94 -14.25 -3.78 9.74
N ALA A 95 -15.56 -3.92 9.99
CA ALA A 95 -16.31 -3.08 10.94
C ALA A 95 -15.63 -2.95 12.31
N LYS A 96 -15.11 -4.07 12.85
CA LYS A 96 -14.47 -4.10 14.18
C LYS A 96 -13.14 -3.32 14.24
N TYR A 97 -12.53 -3.03 13.09
CA TYR A 97 -11.24 -2.35 12.98
C TYR A 97 -11.37 -0.87 12.62
N PHE A 98 -12.59 -0.34 12.42
CA PHE A 98 -12.79 1.08 12.08
C PHE A 98 -12.31 2.04 13.17
N LYS A 99 -12.23 1.53 14.40
CA LYS A 99 -11.60 2.21 15.52
C LYS A 99 -10.68 1.24 16.25
N ASP A 100 -9.44 1.66 16.40
CA ASP A 100 -8.51 1.04 17.33
C ASP A 100 -8.98 1.31 18.76
N LYS A 101 -9.32 0.23 19.49
CA LYS A 101 -9.82 0.31 20.86
C LYS A 101 -8.71 0.69 21.83
N ASP A 102 -7.47 0.32 21.52
CA ASP A 102 -6.29 0.50 22.36
C ASP A 102 -5.36 1.58 21.79
N PHE A 103 -5.93 2.54 21.07
CA PHE A 103 -5.17 3.56 20.33
C PHE A 103 -4.18 4.34 21.18
N LYS A 104 -4.44 4.56 22.47
CA LYS A 104 -3.50 5.24 23.36
C LYS A 104 -2.22 4.43 23.55
N HIS A 105 -2.36 3.11 23.68
CA HIS A 105 -1.26 2.18 23.83
C HIS A 105 -0.47 2.08 22.52
N HIS A 106 -1.15 1.81 21.40
CA HIS A 106 -0.49 1.72 20.10
C HIS A 106 0.17 3.03 19.67
N TYR A 107 -0.48 4.18 19.93
CA TYR A 107 0.13 5.50 19.72
C TYR A 107 1.38 5.68 20.58
N PHE A 108 1.33 5.30 21.87
CA PHE A 108 2.50 5.37 22.74
C PHE A 108 3.66 4.50 22.23
N LEU A 109 3.41 3.24 21.87
CA LEU A 109 4.43 2.34 21.34
C LEU A 109 5.09 2.91 20.09
N THR A 110 4.27 3.26 19.10
CA THR A 110 4.74 3.77 17.80
C THR A 110 5.47 5.11 17.92
N ASN A 111 5.01 6.01 18.80
CA ASN A 111 5.67 7.29 19.07
C ASN A 111 7.02 7.11 19.79
N ASN A 112 7.19 6.02 20.54
CA ASN A 112 8.46 5.60 21.12
C ASN A 112 9.29 4.69 20.21
N ARG A 113 8.94 4.61 18.92
CA ARG A 113 9.65 3.85 17.88
C ARG A 113 9.70 2.34 18.11
N VAL A 114 8.75 1.79 18.87
CA VAL A 114 8.54 0.34 18.93
C VAL A 114 7.98 -0.10 17.59
N THR A 115 8.63 -1.09 16.97
CA THR A 115 8.28 -1.62 15.64
C THR A 115 7.56 -2.97 15.72
N GLU A 116 7.60 -3.65 16.87
CA GLU A 116 7.00 -4.97 17.06
C GLU A 116 6.85 -5.26 18.55
N ASP A 117 5.80 -5.97 18.93
CA ASP A 117 5.62 -6.63 20.23
C ASP A 117 5.21 -8.09 20.05
N GLU A 118 4.64 -8.74 21.07
CA GLU A 118 4.22 -10.14 20.98
C GLU A 118 3.05 -10.36 19.99
N ASP A 119 2.18 -9.37 19.82
CA ASP A 119 0.90 -9.51 19.12
C ASP A 119 0.90 -8.86 17.73
N ALA A 120 1.73 -7.84 17.50
CA ALA A 120 1.67 -7.05 16.28
C ALA A 120 3.02 -6.45 15.85
N LYS A 121 3.09 -6.12 14.56
CA LYS A 121 4.09 -5.22 13.97
C LYS A 121 3.50 -3.82 13.82
N TYR A 122 4.35 -2.82 13.98
CA TYR A 122 4.01 -1.41 14.02
C TYR A 122 4.85 -0.60 13.03
N CYS A 123 4.22 0.36 12.37
CA CYS A 123 4.91 1.37 11.58
C CYS A 123 4.38 2.77 11.90
N ALA A 124 5.29 3.73 12.06
CA ALA A 124 4.98 5.09 12.51
C ALA A 124 5.21 6.09 11.38
N PHE A 125 4.20 6.92 11.09
CA PHE A 125 4.25 7.93 10.04
C PHE A 125 4.33 9.33 10.66
N TYR A 126 5.47 9.98 10.48
CA TYR A 126 5.76 11.28 11.07
C TYR A 126 5.64 12.42 10.06
N PHE A 127 4.97 13.50 10.46
CA PHE A 127 5.07 14.80 9.80
C PHE A 127 6.24 15.59 10.37
N LYS A 128 7.05 16.21 9.49
CA LYS A 128 8.24 17.00 9.86
C LYS A 128 9.14 16.32 10.90
N LYS A 129 9.33 14.99 10.78
CA LYS A 129 10.17 14.11 11.62
C LYS A 129 9.80 13.99 13.11
N ASN A 130 8.88 14.81 13.63
CA ASN A 130 8.63 14.90 15.07
C ASN A 130 7.17 14.71 15.48
N THR A 131 6.21 14.77 14.55
CA THR A 131 4.79 14.65 14.88
C THR A 131 4.23 13.37 14.30
N LEU A 132 3.95 12.38 15.14
CA LEU A 132 3.26 11.16 14.72
C LEU A 132 1.83 11.51 14.27
N VAL A 133 1.56 11.36 12.98
CA VAL A 133 0.25 11.69 12.37
C VAL A 133 -0.59 10.45 12.10
N MET A 134 0.06 9.31 11.88
CA MET A 134 -0.57 8.03 11.59
C MET A 134 0.33 6.90 12.07
N TYR A 135 -0.26 5.78 12.44
CA TYR A 135 0.45 4.55 12.70
C TYR A 135 -0.25 3.38 12.02
N ALA A 136 0.50 2.38 11.59
CA ALA A 136 -0.01 1.13 11.05
C ALA A 136 0.19 0.00 12.06
N ILE A 137 -0.77 -0.93 12.07
CA ILE A 137 -0.72 -2.16 12.86
C ILE A 137 -0.96 -3.33 11.91
N GLN A 138 -0.09 -4.33 11.95
CA GLN A 138 -0.31 -5.65 11.36
C GLN A 138 -0.26 -6.69 12.47
N TYR A 139 -1.40 -7.31 12.75
CA TYR A 139 -1.49 -8.32 13.80
C TYR A 139 -0.85 -9.62 13.33
N LYS A 140 -0.03 -10.25 14.16
CA LYS A 140 0.69 -11.49 13.80
C LYS A 140 -0.24 -12.67 13.60
N ASN A 141 -1.39 -12.69 14.27
CA ASN A 141 -2.42 -13.71 14.08
C ASN A 141 -3.20 -13.54 12.76
N ASN A 142 -3.01 -12.44 12.04
CA ASN A 142 -3.63 -12.16 10.75
C ASN A 142 -2.71 -11.25 9.91
N PRO A 143 -1.58 -11.79 9.43
CA PRO A 143 -0.53 -10.99 8.78
C PRO A 143 -0.94 -10.47 7.41
N THR A 144 -2.03 -10.97 6.82
CA THR A 144 -2.54 -10.54 5.52
C THR A 144 -3.34 -9.24 5.59
N ASN A 145 -3.39 -8.56 6.75
CA ASN A 145 -4.08 -7.29 6.89
C ASN A 145 -3.23 -6.29 7.67
N ALA A 146 -3.08 -5.09 7.13
CA ALA A 146 -2.48 -3.96 7.84
C ALA A 146 -3.48 -2.81 7.95
N PHE A 147 -3.59 -2.22 9.14
CA PHE A 147 -4.58 -1.18 9.45
C PHE A 147 -3.88 0.12 9.82
N TYR A 148 -4.22 1.20 9.11
CA TYR A 148 -3.61 2.51 9.26
C TYR A 148 -4.55 3.44 10.02
N TYR A 149 -4.12 3.90 11.17
CA TYR A 149 -4.91 4.69 12.10
C TYR A 149 -4.39 6.10 12.26
N SER A 150 -5.30 7.05 12.45
CA SER A 150 -4.97 8.38 12.96
C SER A 150 -4.34 8.29 14.35
N ALA A 151 -3.71 9.37 14.80
CA ALA A 151 -3.27 9.53 16.20
C ALA A 151 -4.38 9.28 17.27
N TYR A 152 -5.65 9.33 16.87
CA TYR A 152 -6.81 9.09 17.74
C TYR A 152 -7.50 7.74 17.48
N GLY A 153 -6.82 6.80 16.81
CA GLY A 153 -7.31 5.45 16.57
C GLY A 153 -8.39 5.33 15.51
N LYS A 154 -8.56 6.35 14.65
CA LYS A 154 -9.56 6.28 13.57
C LYS A 154 -8.93 5.67 12.33
N LEU A 155 -9.54 4.64 11.76
CA LEU A 155 -9.07 4.02 10.53
C LEU A 155 -9.04 5.02 9.37
N TYR A 156 -7.92 5.06 8.66
CA TYR A 156 -7.72 5.77 7.40
C TYR A 156 -7.69 4.80 6.23
N TYR A 157 -6.83 3.79 6.31
CA TYR A 157 -6.62 2.80 5.27
C TYR A 157 -6.53 1.38 5.83
N THR A 158 -6.86 0.41 5.00
CA THR A 158 -6.60 -1.02 5.23
C THR A 158 -5.91 -1.56 4.00
N ASP A 159 -4.73 -2.15 4.18
CA ASP A 159 -4.13 -3.03 3.17
C ASP A 159 -4.59 -4.45 3.43
N VAL A 160 -5.05 -5.11 2.37
CA VAL A 160 -5.41 -6.52 2.37
C VAL A 160 -4.49 -7.23 1.40
N MET A 161 -3.74 -8.21 1.89
CA MET A 161 -2.85 -9.04 1.10
C MET A 161 -3.52 -10.39 0.79
N SER A 162 -3.15 -11.00 -0.33
CA SER A 162 -3.58 -12.35 -0.66
C SER A 162 -2.92 -13.37 0.27
N LYS A 163 -3.50 -14.58 0.34
CA LYS A 163 -3.07 -15.66 1.24
C LYS A 163 -1.61 -16.10 1.03
N GLU A 164 -1.06 -15.84 -0.15
CA GLU A 164 0.31 -16.19 -0.52
C GLU A 164 1.34 -15.37 0.27
N TYR A 165 0.97 -14.16 0.73
CA TYR A 165 1.85 -13.31 1.53
C TYR A 165 2.39 -14.04 2.78
N PRO A 166 3.71 -13.97 3.07
CA PRO A 166 4.71 -13.08 2.45
C PRO A 166 5.41 -13.64 1.20
N ASN A 167 4.99 -14.82 0.70
CA ASN A 167 5.61 -15.45 -0.46
C ASN A 167 5.11 -14.82 -1.77
N PHE A 168 6.02 -14.71 -2.74
CA PHE A 168 5.69 -14.22 -4.08
C PHE A 168 5.24 -15.37 -5.00
N PRO A 169 4.36 -15.08 -5.98
CA PRO A 169 3.67 -13.80 -6.17
C PRO A 169 2.49 -13.63 -5.21
N TYR A 170 2.16 -12.39 -4.85
CA TYR A 170 0.98 -12.06 -4.06
C TYR A 170 0.34 -10.76 -4.52
N THR A 171 -0.91 -10.53 -4.09
CA THR A 171 -1.66 -9.30 -4.38
C THR A 171 -1.81 -8.47 -3.11
N SER A 172 -1.79 -7.15 -3.22
CA SER A 172 -2.23 -6.23 -2.16
C SER A 172 -3.29 -5.27 -2.69
N MET A 173 -4.33 -5.02 -1.89
CA MET A 173 -5.35 -4.02 -2.17
C MET A 173 -5.52 -3.08 -0.98
N GLN A 174 -5.37 -1.79 -1.24
CA GLN A 174 -5.56 -0.74 -0.25
C GLN A 174 -6.95 -0.12 -0.38
N TYR A 175 -7.67 -0.07 0.73
CA TYR A 175 -8.99 0.55 0.82
C TYR A 175 -8.97 1.71 1.80
N ASP A 176 -9.75 2.75 1.55
CA ASP A 176 -10.06 3.74 2.58
C ASP A 176 -11.13 3.24 3.56
N LYS A 177 -11.31 3.96 4.68
CA LYS A 177 -12.34 3.67 5.68
C LYS A 177 -13.78 3.59 5.15
N LYS A 178 -14.06 4.11 3.93
CA LYS A 178 -15.39 4.04 3.31
C LYS A 178 -15.53 2.78 2.46
N GLY A 179 -14.49 1.95 2.33
CA GLY A 179 -14.43 0.78 1.46
C GLY A 179 -14.18 1.13 0.00
N GLN A 180 -13.62 2.31 -0.30
CA GLN A 180 -13.20 2.64 -1.66
C GLN A 180 -11.77 2.17 -1.88
N LEU A 181 -11.53 1.45 -2.98
CA LEU A 181 -10.19 1.10 -3.43
C LEU A 181 -9.37 2.38 -3.63
N LYS A 182 -8.10 2.36 -3.23
CA LYS A 182 -7.12 3.44 -3.44
C LYS A 182 -5.91 2.97 -4.23
N SER A 183 -5.52 1.72 -4.08
CA SER A 183 -4.46 1.11 -4.88
C SER A 183 -4.65 -0.40 -4.92
N ALA A 184 -4.26 -1.02 -6.02
CA ALA A 184 -4.07 -2.46 -6.13
C ALA A 184 -2.70 -2.73 -6.71
N ILE A 185 -2.01 -3.73 -6.16
CA ILE A 185 -0.63 -4.05 -6.52
C ILE A 185 -0.52 -5.55 -6.71
N TYR A 186 0.03 -5.97 -7.83
CA TYR A 186 0.47 -7.34 -8.03
C TYR A 186 1.99 -7.41 -7.83
N PHE A 187 2.42 -8.13 -6.80
CA PHE A 187 3.82 -8.37 -6.50
C PHE A 187 4.27 -9.64 -7.20
N ALA A 188 4.92 -9.49 -8.37
CA ALA A 188 5.45 -10.62 -9.12
C ALA A 188 6.73 -11.19 -8.46
N SER A 189 7.52 -10.33 -7.83
CA SER A 189 8.67 -10.70 -7.00
C SER A 189 8.99 -9.59 -6.01
N LYS A 190 10.00 -9.78 -5.16
CA LYS A 190 10.53 -8.74 -4.26
C LYS A 190 10.85 -7.44 -5.01
N ASP A 191 11.39 -7.57 -6.22
CA ASP A 191 11.85 -6.44 -7.01
C ASP A 191 10.83 -5.97 -8.04
N LEU A 192 9.72 -6.68 -8.28
CA LEU A 192 8.82 -6.41 -9.42
C LEU A 192 7.36 -6.30 -8.99
N GLN A 193 6.76 -5.14 -9.24
CA GLN A 193 5.39 -4.85 -8.81
C GLN A 193 4.61 -4.10 -9.89
N TYR A 194 3.41 -4.55 -10.20
CA TYR A 194 2.48 -3.85 -11.11
C TYR A 194 1.45 -3.09 -10.29
N MET A 195 1.37 -1.78 -10.46
CA MET A 195 0.52 -0.91 -9.64
C MET A 195 -0.65 -0.33 -10.45
N TYR A 196 -1.83 -0.39 -9.86
CA TYR A 196 -3.08 0.14 -10.40
C TYR A 196 -3.74 1.08 -9.40
N GLY A 197 -4.43 2.09 -9.93
CA GLY A 197 -5.16 3.08 -9.17
C GLY A 197 -6.62 2.69 -8.91
N PRO A 198 -7.40 3.60 -8.29
CA PRO A 198 -8.78 3.35 -7.89
C PRO A 198 -9.74 3.10 -9.07
N GLU A 199 -9.44 3.65 -10.25
CA GLU A 199 -10.23 3.48 -11.49
C GLU A 199 -9.69 2.32 -12.35
N LYS A 200 -8.88 1.44 -11.75
CA LYS A 200 -8.21 0.30 -12.41
C LYS A 200 -7.28 0.71 -13.55
N GLU A 201 -6.79 1.94 -13.49
CA GLU A 201 -5.83 2.50 -14.42
C GLU A 201 -4.41 2.10 -14.01
N PHE A 202 -3.58 1.77 -14.98
CA PHE A 202 -2.18 1.42 -14.73
C PHE A 202 -1.40 2.67 -14.29
N GLN A 203 -0.82 2.61 -13.11
CA GLN A 203 -0.02 3.69 -12.53
C GLN A 203 1.44 3.54 -12.94
N GLY A 204 1.94 2.31 -12.99
CA GLY A 204 3.30 1.99 -13.42
C GLY A 204 3.76 0.64 -12.88
N ILE A 205 4.97 0.28 -13.27
CA ILE A 205 5.68 -0.89 -12.77
C ILE A 205 6.84 -0.44 -11.90
N TRP A 206 6.93 -0.96 -10.69
CA TRP A 206 8.12 -0.82 -9.86
C TRP A 206 9.09 -1.95 -10.22
N TYR A 207 10.30 -1.56 -10.56
CA TYR A 207 11.46 -2.44 -10.56
C TYR A 207 12.52 -1.90 -9.61
N LYS A 208 12.75 -2.62 -8.52
CA LYS A 208 13.58 -2.18 -7.41
C LYS A 208 13.14 -0.79 -6.92
N ASP A 209 14.04 0.19 -6.96
CA ASP A 209 13.86 1.56 -6.50
C ASP A 209 13.20 2.45 -7.55
N LYS A 210 12.93 1.96 -8.76
CA LYS A 210 12.50 2.76 -9.90
C LYS A 210 11.10 2.39 -10.38
N MET A 211 10.31 3.41 -10.69
CA MET A 211 9.00 3.25 -11.32
C MET A 211 9.08 3.61 -12.80
N TYR A 212 8.44 2.81 -13.65
CA TYR A 212 8.33 3.05 -15.08
C TYR A 212 6.85 3.16 -15.49
N ASP A 213 6.56 4.09 -16.39
CA ASP A 213 5.23 4.23 -16.97
C ASP A 213 4.94 3.15 -18.04
N LYS A 214 3.74 3.23 -18.63
CA LYS A 214 3.30 2.33 -19.70
C LYS A 214 4.19 2.36 -20.96
N ASN A 215 4.97 3.43 -21.16
CA ASN A 215 5.85 3.59 -22.32
C ASN A 215 7.31 3.18 -22.01
N GLY A 216 7.59 2.70 -20.79
CA GLY A 216 8.94 2.37 -20.33
C GLY A 216 9.75 3.59 -19.87
N LYS A 217 9.13 4.76 -19.70
CA LYS A 217 9.83 5.95 -19.18
C LYS A 217 9.87 5.87 -17.66
N GLN A 218 11.06 6.05 -17.08
CA GLN A 218 11.21 6.19 -15.63
C GLN A 218 10.49 7.46 -15.14
N THR A 219 9.65 7.33 -14.11
CA THR A 219 8.85 8.43 -13.56
C THR A 219 9.26 8.82 -12.14
N ILE A 220 9.59 7.84 -11.30
CA ILE A 220 9.87 8.03 -9.86
C ILE A 220 11.04 7.15 -9.44
N THR A 221 11.83 7.62 -8.45
CA THR A 221 12.84 6.83 -7.75
C THR A 221 12.61 6.93 -6.24
N ARG A 222 12.57 5.79 -5.54
CA ARG A 222 12.46 5.71 -4.08
C ARG A 222 13.86 5.88 -3.47
N SER A 223 13.96 6.64 -2.38
CA SER A 223 15.24 6.87 -1.68
C SER A 223 15.57 5.82 -0.62
N ASN A 224 14.59 5.00 -0.23
CA ASN A 224 14.72 3.95 0.80
C ASN A 224 14.22 2.61 0.22
N TRP A 225 15.01 2.02 -0.67
CA TRP A 225 14.91 0.61 -1.04
C TRP A 225 16.10 -0.11 -0.41
#